data_AF-A0A0R3WRR3-F1
#
_entry.id   AF-A0A0R3WRR3-F1
#
_cell.length_a   1.000
_cell.length_b   1.000
_cell.length_c   1.000
_cell.angle_alpha   90.00
_cell.angle_beta   90.00
_cell.angle_gamma   90.00
#
_symmetry.space_group_name_H-M   'P 1'
#
loop_
_entity.id
_entity.type
_entity.pdbx_description
1 polymer ?
#
loop_
_entity_poly.entity_id
_entity_poly.type
_entity_poly.pdbx_seq_one_letter_code
_entity_poly.pdbx_strand_id
1 'polypeptide(L)'
;MSEEKFRWCIETGDINGFIDALKNIKDVNKELGNGRRPIHIAADFGQLEMLDLLVKNGADVKDNYGVTPLLAAVYEGHVDCVAFLLKNKAEIIDAPNGRRMYECTDLDDIKRLLQP
;
A
#
# COMPACT_ATOMS: atom_id res chain seq x y z
N MET A 1 -3.49 -6.86 -21.68
CA MET A 1 -2.40 -6.35 -20.81
C MET A 1 -2.23 -7.33 -19.69
N SER A 2 -1.06 -7.92 -19.55
CA SER A 2 -0.78 -8.86 -18.46
C SER A 2 -0.76 -8.10 -17.13
N GLU A 3 -1.45 -8.64 -16.13
CA GLU A 3 -1.41 -8.16 -14.74
C GLU A 3 0.04 -8.06 -14.23
N GLU A 4 0.92 -8.89 -14.79
CA GLU A 4 2.37 -8.85 -14.60
C GLU A 4 3.01 -7.51 -15.00
N LYS A 5 2.57 -6.87 -16.09
CA LYS A 5 3.09 -5.56 -16.48
C LYS A 5 2.68 -4.49 -15.47
N PHE A 6 1.45 -4.57 -14.97
CA PHE A 6 0.94 -3.64 -13.97
C PHE A 6 1.73 -3.78 -12.65
N ARG A 7 1.95 -5.00 -12.20
CA ARG A 7 2.80 -5.30 -11.05
C ARG A 7 4.23 -4.80 -11.25
N TRP A 8 4.84 -5.12 -12.38
CA TRP A 8 6.21 -4.74 -12.70
C TRP A 8 6.38 -3.21 -12.70
N CYS A 9 5.42 -2.45 -13.22
CA CYS A 9 5.45 -0.99 -13.14
C CYS A 9 5.51 -0.51 -11.68
N ILE A 10 4.78 -1.14 -10.76
CA ILE A 10 4.82 -0.79 -9.32
C ILE A 10 6.16 -1.12 -8.70
N GLU A 11 6.68 -2.32 -8.95
CA GLU A 11 7.96 -2.78 -8.39
C GLU A 11 9.14 -1.94 -8.89
N THR A 12 9.07 -1.47 -10.14
CA THR A 12 10.13 -0.65 -10.78
C THR A 12 9.97 0.85 -10.58
N GLY A 13 8.83 1.32 -10.09
CA GLY A 13 8.56 2.76 -9.96
C GLY A 13 8.24 3.45 -11.30
N ASP A 14 7.87 2.72 -12.36
CA ASP A 14 7.49 3.32 -13.65
C ASP A 14 6.07 3.92 -13.60
N ILE A 15 5.99 5.21 -13.26
CA ILE A 15 4.74 5.97 -13.17
C ILE A 15 4.03 6.06 -14.51
N ASN A 16 4.77 6.22 -15.62
CA ASN A 16 4.16 6.40 -16.94
C ASN A 16 3.52 5.10 -17.42
N GLY A 17 4.25 3.99 -17.29
CA GLY A 17 3.70 2.66 -17.53
C GLY A 17 2.51 2.36 -16.62
N PHE A 18 2.58 2.78 -15.36
CA PHE A 18 1.50 2.60 -14.39
C PHE A 18 0.23 3.39 -14.73
N ILE A 19 0.34 4.66 -15.13
CA ILE A 19 -0.81 5.49 -15.53
C ILE A 19 -1.48 4.92 -16.78
N ASP A 20 -0.70 4.50 -17.78
CA ASP A 20 -1.24 3.86 -18.97
C ASP A 20 -1.96 2.54 -18.61
N ALA A 21 -1.41 1.82 -17.63
CA ALA A 21 -2.00 0.59 -17.17
C ALA A 21 -3.29 0.80 -16.34
N LEU A 22 -3.34 1.84 -15.51
CA LEU A 22 -4.54 2.26 -14.77
C LEU A 22 -5.67 2.69 -15.70
N LYS A 23 -5.38 3.44 -16.77
CA LYS A 23 -6.40 3.88 -17.74
C LYS A 23 -7.11 2.72 -18.42
N ASN A 24 -6.43 1.59 -18.57
CA ASN A 24 -6.94 0.40 -19.22
C ASN A 24 -7.52 -0.63 -18.23
N ILE A 25 -7.31 -0.44 -16.92
CA ILE A 25 -7.83 -1.35 -15.90
C ILE A 25 -9.29 -1.02 -15.62
N LYS A 26 -10.15 -2.05 -15.59
CA LYS A 26 -11.56 -1.88 -15.22
C LYS A 26 -11.76 -1.88 -13.70
N ASP A 27 -10.82 -2.45 -12.97
CA ASP A 27 -10.89 -2.57 -11.51
C ASP A 27 -9.48 -2.44 -10.91
N VAL A 28 -9.27 -1.37 -10.16
CA VAL A 28 -8.00 -1.08 -9.47
C VAL A 28 -7.81 -1.93 -8.21
N ASN A 29 -8.88 -2.58 -7.72
CA ASN A 29 -8.84 -3.44 -6.55
C ASN A 29 -8.56 -4.91 -6.89
N LYS A 30 -8.40 -5.22 -8.17
CA LYS A 30 -8.10 -6.57 -8.62
C LYS A 30 -6.79 -7.06 -8.01
N GLU A 31 -6.81 -8.25 -7.41
CA GLU A 31 -5.64 -8.89 -6.84
C GLU A 31 -4.63 -9.25 -7.95
N LEU A 32 -3.35 -8.85 -7.77
CA LEU A 32 -2.24 -9.09 -8.72
C LEU A 32 -1.57 -10.46 -8.51
N GLY A 33 -2.29 -11.40 -7.89
CA GLY A 33 -1.79 -12.70 -7.43
C GLY A 33 -1.43 -12.71 -5.95
N ASN A 34 -1.48 -13.90 -5.33
CA ASN A 34 -1.22 -14.14 -3.90
C ASN A 34 -2.13 -13.36 -2.92
N GLY A 35 -3.35 -12.98 -3.35
CA GLY A 35 -4.25 -12.15 -2.53
C GLY A 35 -3.79 -10.69 -2.37
N ARG A 36 -2.68 -10.28 -3.01
CA ARG A 36 -2.13 -8.93 -2.88
C ARG A 36 -2.74 -7.99 -3.91
N ARG A 37 -3.46 -6.98 -3.43
CA ARG A 37 -3.90 -5.82 -4.23
C ARG A 37 -2.73 -4.89 -4.58
N PRO A 38 -2.85 -4.05 -5.63
CA PRO A 38 -1.78 -3.13 -6.03
C PRO A 38 -1.30 -2.21 -4.92
N ILE A 39 -2.22 -1.80 -4.04
CA ILE A 39 -1.93 -0.90 -2.94
C ILE A 39 -0.97 -1.52 -1.91
N HIS A 40 -0.99 -2.86 -1.76
CA HIS A 40 -0.01 -3.57 -0.92
C HIS A 40 1.38 -3.49 -1.51
N ILE A 41 1.51 -3.71 -2.81
CA ILE A 41 2.81 -3.66 -3.51
C ILE A 41 3.33 -2.23 -3.47
N ALA A 42 2.50 -1.23 -3.77
CA ALA A 42 2.92 0.16 -3.70
C ALA A 42 3.37 0.57 -2.29
N ALA A 43 2.72 0.06 -1.24
CA ALA A 43 3.12 0.28 0.15
C ALA A 43 4.41 -0.47 0.53
N ASP A 44 4.61 -1.72 0.09
CA ASP A 44 5.83 -2.52 0.25
C ASP A 44 7.05 -1.78 -0.33
N PHE A 45 6.88 -1.24 -1.54
CA PHE A 45 7.97 -0.59 -2.28
C PHE A 45 8.13 0.90 -1.98
N GLY A 46 7.32 1.48 -1.09
CA GLY A 46 7.42 2.91 -0.73
C GLY A 46 6.98 3.86 -1.84
N GLN A 47 6.16 3.41 -2.78
CA GLN A 47 5.75 4.17 -3.96
C GLN A 47 4.57 5.11 -3.65
N LEU A 48 4.84 6.24 -3.01
CA LEU A 48 3.83 7.23 -2.62
C LEU A 48 2.98 7.73 -3.81
N GLU A 49 3.62 8.05 -4.93
CA GLU A 49 2.91 8.58 -6.12
C GLU A 49 1.94 7.55 -6.70
N MET A 50 2.30 6.27 -6.65
CA MET A 50 1.44 5.19 -7.09
C MET A 50 0.30 4.92 -6.11
N LEU A 51 0.56 5.03 -4.81
CA LEU A 51 -0.50 5.02 -3.80
C LEU A 51 -1.53 6.13 -4.05
N ASP A 52 -1.06 7.34 -4.33
CA ASP A 52 -1.95 8.48 -4.62
C ASP A 52 -2.78 8.26 -5.88
N LEU A 53 -2.16 7.76 -6.95
CA LEU A 53 -2.87 7.39 -8.17
C LEU A 53 -3.89 6.27 -7.93
N LEU A 54 -3.54 5.23 -7.18
CA LEU A 54 -4.45 4.13 -6.84
C LEU A 54 -5.66 4.63 -6.08
N VAL A 55 -5.45 5.40 -5.01
CA VAL A 55 -6.53 5.94 -4.18
C VAL A 55 -7.43 6.89 -4.98
N LYS A 56 -6.84 7.74 -5.84
CA LYS A 56 -7.61 8.62 -6.75
C LYS A 56 -8.50 7.85 -7.73
N ASN A 57 -8.09 6.64 -8.12
CA ASN A 57 -8.88 5.78 -8.99
C ASN A 57 -9.86 4.85 -8.22
N GLY A 58 -10.02 5.05 -6.91
CA GLY A 58 -10.96 4.29 -6.09
C GLY A 58 -10.40 2.99 -5.52
N ALA A 59 -9.08 2.90 -5.35
CA ALA A 59 -8.48 1.76 -4.66
C ALA A 59 -8.85 1.76 -3.18
N ASP A 60 -9.34 0.63 -2.70
CA ASP A 60 -9.64 0.40 -1.30
C ASP A 60 -8.34 0.22 -0.52
N VAL A 61 -8.11 1.16 0.40
CA VAL A 61 -7.04 1.11 1.41
C VAL A 61 -7.28 0.05 2.48
N LYS A 62 -8.50 -0.48 2.57
CA LYS A 62 -8.89 -1.51 3.52
C LYS A 62 -8.81 -2.87 2.85
N ASP A 63 -8.02 -3.76 3.42
CA ASP A 63 -8.03 -5.16 3.05
C ASP A 63 -8.70 -6.00 4.14
N ASN A 64 -9.51 -6.97 3.72
CA ASN A 64 -10.26 -7.87 4.58
C ASN A 64 -9.43 -9.11 5.00
N TYR A 65 -8.23 -9.28 4.47
CA TYR A 65 -7.37 -10.45 4.74
C TYR A 65 -6.41 -10.28 5.94
N GLY A 66 -6.56 -9.21 6.74
CA GLY A 66 -5.78 -9.04 7.98
C GLY A 66 -4.32 -8.60 7.79
N VAL A 67 -3.89 -8.32 6.55
CA VAL A 67 -2.60 -7.68 6.25
C VAL A 67 -2.89 -6.37 5.52
N THR A 68 -2.92 -5.26 6.25
CA THR A 68 -3.21 -3.94 5.65
C THR A 68 -1.99 -3.44 4.89
N PRO A 69 -2.15 -2.72 3.75
CA PRO A 69 -1.05 -2.02 3.08
C PRO A 69 -0.26 -1.10 4.03
N LEU A 70 -0.93 -0.55 5.06
CA LEU A 70 -0.28 0.22 6.12
C LEU A 70 0.78 -0.60 6.86
N LEU A 71 0.52 -1.88 7.15
CA LEU A 71 1.47 -2.74 7.85
C LEU A 71 2.71 -3.00 7.00
N ALA A 72 2.57 -3.18 5.68
CA ALA A 72 3.68 -3.32 4.76
C ALA A 72 4.57 -2.07 4.75
N ALA A 73 3.97 -0.88 4.61
CA ALA A 73 4.71 0.38 4.66
C ALA A 73 5.42 0.60 6.01
N VAL A 74 4.79 0.19 7.11
CA VAL A 74 5.37 0.27 8.46
C VAL A 74 6.56 -0.69 8.63
N TYR A 75 6.42 -1.94 8.19
CA TYR A 75 7.50 -2.95 8.27
C TYR A 75 8.74 -2.53 7.48
N GLU A 76 8.52 -1.98 6.28
CA GLU A 76 9.61 -1.51 5.41
C GLU A 76 10.14 -0.13 5.82
N GLY A 77 9.43 0.58 6.71
CA GLY A 77 9.87 1.87 7.25
C GLY A 77 9.56 3.08 6.37
N HIS A 78 8.61 2.96 5.45
CA HIS A 78 8.22 4.02 4.51
C HIS A 78 7.29 5.05 5.16
N VAL A 79 7.86 5.99 5.92
CA VAL A 79 7.12 7.02 6.69
C VAL A 79 6.12 7.80 5.82
N ASP A 80 6.52 8.20 4.62
CA ASP A 80 5.67 8.97 3.70
C ASP A 80 4.43 8.17 3.27
N CYS A 81 4.60 6.88 2.95
CA CYS A 81 3.49 6.00 2.61
C CYS A 81 2.57 5.77 3.80
N VAL A 82 3.12 5.61 5.00
CA VAL A 82 2.34 5.48 6.25
C VAL A 82 1.49 6.72 6.47
N ALA A 83 2.10 7.91 6.42
CA ALA A 83 1.39 9.18 6.58
C ALA A 83 0.27 9.35 5.54
N PHE A 84 0.53 8.96 4.29
CA PHE A 84 -0.46 9.00 3.22
C PHE A 84 -1.63 8.04 3.44
N LEU A 85 -1.35 6.80 3.84
CA LEU A 85 -2.37 5.80 4.12
C LEU A 85 -3.23 6.20 5.32
N LEU A 86 -2.62 6.69 6.40
CA LEU A 86 -3.33 7.22 7.57
C LEU A 86 -4.23 8.41 7.20
N LYS A 87 -3.74 9.33 6.36
CA LYS A 87 -4.53 10.45 5.85
C LYS A 87 -5.75 9.99 5.05
N ASN A 88 -5.64 8.86 4.34
CA ASN A 88 -6.73 8.24 3.61
C ASN A 88 -7.59 7.30 4.46
N LYS A 89 -7.55 7.43 5.79
CA LYS A 89 -8.35 6.64 6.75
C LYS A 89 -8.06 5.14 6.67
N ALA A 90 -6.82 4.76 6.36
CA ALA A 90 -6.38 3.39 6.59
C ALA A 90 -6.50 3.06 8.09
N GLU A 91 -7.04 1.88 8.40
CA GLU A 91 -7.17 1.43 9.77
C GLU A 91 -5.82 0.94 10.29
N ILE A 92 -5.48 1.37 11.51
CA ILE A 92 -4.35 0.84 12.27
C ILE A 92 -4.85 -0.47 12.89
N ILE A 93 -4.61 -1.58 12.20
CA ILE A 93 -4.87 -2.91 12.73
C ILE A 93 -3.57 -3.53 13.25
N ASP A 94 -3.69 -4.34 14.30
CA ASP A 94 -2.57 -5.10 14.82
C ASP A 94 -2.12 -6.17 13.83
N ALA A 95 -0.83 -6.50 13.88
CA ALA A 95 -0.29 -7.51 12.99
C ALA A 95 -0.89 -8.89 13.32
N PRO A 96 -1.04 -9.78 12.31
CA PRO A 96 -1.62 -11.11 12.52
C PRO A 96 -0.81 -12.02 13.46
N ASN A 97 0.42 -11.61 13.81
CA ASN A 97 1.28 -12.25 14.79
C ASN A 97 1.00 -11.82 16.24
N GLY A 98 -0.02 -10.99 16.48
CA GLY A 98 -0.39 -10.47 17.80
C GLY A 98 0.51 -9.34 18.31
N ARG A 99 1.45 -8.85 17.49
CA ARG A 99 2.22 -7.63 17.80
C ARG A 99 1.39 -6.42 17.45
N ARG A 100 1.47 -5.41 18.31
CA ARG A 100 0.79 -4.14 18.04
C ARG A 100 1.50 -3.41 16.93
N MET A 101 0.77 -2.66 16.11
CA MET A 101 1.33 -2.03 14.92
C MET A 101 2.54 -1.13 15.21
N TYR A 102 2.55 -0.44 16.36
CA TYR A 102 3.66 0.40 16.81
C TYR A 102 4.90 -0.39 17.28
N GLU A 103 4.77 -1.70 17.52
CA GLU A 103 5.88 -2.60 17.87
C GLU A 103 6.51 -3.22 16.61
N CYS A 104 5.90 -3.09 15.44
CA CYS A 104 6.42 -3.63 14.18
C CYS A 104 7.53 -2.78 13.56
N THR A 105 7.82 -1.61 14.14
CA THR A 105 8.73 -0.59 13.61
C THR A 105 9.62 -0.09 14.73
N ASP A 106 10.92 0.04 14.45
CA ASP A 106 11.87 0.68 15.35
C ASP A 106 11.96 2.20 15.14
N LEU A 107 11.37 2.72 14.05
CA LEU A 107 11.40 4.13 13.68
C LEU A 107 10.45 4.95 14.55
N ASP A 108 11.02 5.86 15.33
CA ASP A 108 10.27 6.73 16.24
C ASP A 108 9.27 7.63 15.51
N ASP A 109 9.55 8.02 14.27
CA ASP A 109 8.64 8.84 13.46
C ASP A 109 7.35 8.08 13.13
N ILE A 110 7.47 6.81 12.74
CA ILE A 110 6.30 5.96 12.48
C ILE A 110 5.55 5.68 13.78
N LYS A 111 6.26 5.43 14.89
CA LYS A 111 5.63 5.25 16.21
C LYS A 111 4.80 6.47 16.61
N ARG A 112 5.31 7.68 16.39
CA ARG A 112 4.56 8.92 16.66
C ARG A 112 3.31 9.07 15.79
N LEU A 113 3.38 8.63 14.53
CA LEU A 113 2.23 8.69 13.61
C LEU A 113 1.14 7.65 13.94
N LEU A 114 1.52 6.53 14.54
CA LEU A 114 0.60 5.45 14.95
C LEU A 114 0.05 5.61 16.36
N GLN A 115 0.53 6.59 17.14
CA GLN A 115 -0.01 6.91 18.45
C GLN A 115 -1.38 7.61 18.30
N PRO A 116 -2.39 7.21 19.09
CA PRO A 116 -3.72 7.85 19.09
C PRO A 116 -3.71 9.26 19.69
#